data_AF-A0A1J0EGS6-F1
#
_entry.id   AF-A0A1J0EGS6-F1
#
_cell.length_a   1.000
_cell.length_b   1.000
_cell.length_c   1.000
_cell.angle_alpha   90.00
_cell.angle_beta   90.00
_cell.angle_gamma   90.00
#
_symmetry.space_group_name_H-M   'P 1'
#
loop_
_entity.id
_entity.type
_entity.pdbx_description
1 polymer ?
#
loop_
_entity_poly.entity_id
_entity_poly.type
_entity_poly.pdbx_seq_one_letter_code
_entity_poly.pdbx_strand_id
1 'polypeptide(L)'
;MGMIACKECKHQISTTAKTCPSCGAESPTGDRGKQISGLIYLGLIGYAFYWVWGLLTPKVDDVTVPVSAPTSYTITQDESRAPVKRTVEVELVSRVNEADLALVAKEIFAQGKNKTDRTFIGYRVDGKTKGTYWATSHYDPDLKVVIRGLTLADFQTLQAFDVAKAYPQATGAWIRDDGFGYLMVVYECNGKFFIDSIFPNGEKNTNAVVSKRMPDGGLRLSEPDNSFGEFYVVDAEGGLQGWSENGVYMTLQPLQSML
;
A
#
# COMPACT_ATOMS: atom_id res chain seq x y z
N MET A 1 -49.43 10.53 -56.37
CA MET A 1 -48.25 11.27 -55.84
C MET A 1 -48.63 11.76 -54.46
N GLY A 2 -47.84 11.42 -53.43
CA GLY A 2 -48.16 11.79 -52.04
C GLY A 2 -47.87 13.26 -51.78
N MET A 3 -48.78 13.96 -51.09
CA MET A 3 -48.54 15.30 -50.57
C MET A 3 -48.42 15.25 -49.06
N ILE A 4 -47.47 16.01 -48.50
CA ILE A 4 -47.27 16.18 -47.08
C ILE A 4 -47.32 17.67 -46.74
N ALA A 5 -47.91 18.01 -45.60
CA ALA A 5 -47.91 19.39 -45.14
C ALA A 5 -46.49 19.79 -44.70
N CYS A 6 -45.99 20.91 -45.20
CA CYS A 6 -44.76 21.52 -44.69
C CYS A 6 -44.90 21.78 -43.19
N LYS A 7 -43.88 21.41 -42.40
CA LYS A 7 -43.96 21.55 -40.94
C LYS A 7 -44.11 23.00 -40.48
N GLU A 8 -43.52 23.94 -41.23
CA GLU A 8 -43.54 25.37 -40.89
C GLU A 8 -44.77 26.07 -41.46
N CYS A 9 -44.89 26.19 -42.78
CA CYS A 9 -45.96 26.98 -43.40
C CYS A 9 -47.27 26.21 -43.66
N LYS A 10 -47.33 24.91 -43.33
CA LYS A 10 -48.49 24.01 -43.50
C LYS A 10 -49.02 23.85 -44.93
N HIS A 11 -48.38 24.46 -45.93
CA HIS A 11 -48.72 24.25 -47.33
C HIS A 11 -48.47 22.80 -47.74
N GLN A 12 -49.34 22.24 -48.58
CA GLN A 12 -49.15 20.88 -49.08
C GLN A 12 -48.06 20.87 -50.14
N ILE A 13 -47.03 20.08 -49.92
CA ILE A 13 -45.88 19.92 -50.82
C ILE A 13 -45.71 18.45 -51.19
N SER A 14 -45.10 18.18 -52.34
CA SER A 14 -44.79 16.81 -52.76
C SER A 14 -43.84 16.13 -51.77
N THR A 15 -44.07 14.85 -51.46
CA THR A 15 -43.19 14.04 -50.58
C THR A 15 -41.79 13.80 -51.15
N THR A 16 -41.52 14.23 -52.39
CA THR A 16 -40.20 14.17 -53.03
C THR A 16 -39.48 15.52 -53.09
N ALA A 17 -40.13 16.60 -52.66
CA ALA A 17 -39.52 17.93 -52.66
C ALA A 17 -38.51 18.03 -51.51
N LYS A 18 -37.25 18.38 -51.80
CA LYS A 18 -36.19 18.54 -50.78
C LYS A 18 -36.41 19.77 -49.91
N THR A 19 -36.95 20.84 -50.47
CA THR A 19 -37.28 22.11 -49.80
C THR A 19 -38.68 22.57 -50.17
N CYS A 20 -39.34 23.29 -49.25
CA CYS A 20 -40.68 23.83 -49.46
C CYS A 20 -40.63 25.02 -50.43
N PRO A 21 -41.36 25.01 -51.56
CA PRO A 21 -41.34 26.12 -52.51
C PRO A 21 -42.04 27.39 -52.02
N SER A 22 -42.94 27.30 -51.02
CA SER A 22 -43.61 28.48 -50.47
C SER A 22 -42.81 29.19 -49.37
N CYS A 23 -42.03 28.47 -48.56
CA CYS A 23 -41.34 29.07 -47.40
C CYS A 23 -39.84 28.75 -47.30
N GLY A 24 -39.29 27.92 -48.19
CA GLY A 24 -37.87 27.56 -48.22
C GLY A 24 -37.43 26.49 -47.21
N ALA A 25 -38.27 26.09 -46.26
CA ALA A 25 -37.90 25.14 -45.21
C ALA A 25 -37.54 23.74 -45.76
N GLU A 26 -36.53 23.10 -45.17
CA GLU A 26 -36.11 21.75 -45.55
C GLU A 26 -37.18 20.70 -45.21
N SER A 27 -37.40 19.75 -46.13
CA SER A 27 -38.38 18.69 -45.95
C SER A 27 -37.90 17.64 -44.93
N PRO A 28 -38.80 17.05 -44.12
CA PRO A 28 -38.44 16.13 -43.04
C PRO A 28 -38.04 14.72 -43.50
N THR A 29 -37.89 14.48 -44.79
CA THR A 29 -37.60 13.15 -45.37
C THR A 29 -36.11 12.82 -45.34
N GLY A 30 -35.56 12.76 -44.12
CA GLY A 30 -34.21 12.30 -43.83
C GLY A 30 -34.16 10.83 -43.44
N ASP A 31 -33.89 9.98 -44.43
CA ASP A 31 -32.97 8.83 -44.35
C ASP A 31 -33.18 7.76 -43.23
N ARG A 32 -34.30 7.02 -43.30
CA ARG A 32 -34.57 5.83 -42.44
C ARG A 32 -33.64 4.62 -42.71
N GLY A 33 -32.77 4.67 -43.73
CA GLY A 33 -31.94 3.54 -44.15
C GLY A 33 -30.64 3.33 -43.36
N LYS A 34 -30.15 4.35 -42.63
CA LYS A 34 -28.85 4.30 -41.94
C LYS A 34 -28.89 3.78 -40.50
N GLN A 35 -30.08 3.64 -39.90
CA GLN A 35 -30.20 3.24 -38.49
C GLN A 35 -30.08 1.72 -38.25
N ILE A 36 -30.30 0.89 -39.27
CA ILE A 36 -30.33 -0.57 -39.10
C ILE A 36 -28.92 -1.19 -39.23
N SER A 37 -28.03 -0.62 -40.05
CA SER A 37 -26.65 -1.13 -40.21
C SER A 37 -25.75 -0.87 -38.99
N GLY A 38 -25.98 0.23 -38.27
CA GLY A 38 -25.23 0.57 -37.06
C GLY A 38 -25.46 -0.38 -35.88
N LEU A 39 -26.69 -0.89 -35.72
CA LEU A 39 -27.02 -1.81 -34.63
C LEU A 39 -26.42 -3.20 -34.83
N ILE A 40 -26.36 -3.68 -36.09
CA ILE A 40 -25.71 -4.96 -36.42
C ILE A 40 -24.20 -4.88 -36.17
N TYR A 41 -23.56 -3.76 -36.55
CA TYR A 41 -22.14 -3.54 -36.29
C TYR A 41 -21.82 -3.46 -34.79
N LEU A 42 -22.64 -2.78 -33.99
CA LEU A 42 -22.46 -2.72 -32.54
C LEU A 42 -22.64 -4.09 -31.86
N GLY A 43 -23.60 -4.90 -32.32
CA GLY A 43 -23.79 -6.27 -31.84
C GLY A 43 -22.58 -7.17 -32.11
N LEU A 44 -21.97 -7.07 -33.30
CA LEU A 44 -20.77 -7.83 -33.66
C LEU A 44 -19.54 -7.39 -32.83
N ILE A 45 -19.38 -6.10 -32.56
CA ILE A 45 -18.29 -5.59 -31.70
C ILE A 45 -18.47 -6.08 -30.26
N GLY A 46 -19.70 -6.04 -29.72
CA GLY A 46 -19.99 -6.56 -28.39
C GLY A 46 -19.73 -8.07 -28.26
N TYR A 47 -20.08 -8.84 -29.30
CA TYR A 47 -19.82 -10.28 -29.35
C TYR A 47 -18.32 -10.61 -29.42
N ALA A 48 -17.56 -9.86 -30.23
CA ALA A 48 -16.11 -9.98 -30.29
C ALA A 48 -15.46 -9.61 -28.95
N PHE A 49 -15.93 -8.55 -28.29
CA PHE A 49 -15.47 -8.18 -26.94
C PHE A 49 -15.79 -9.25 -25.90
N TYR A 50 -16.98 -9.87 -25.93
CA TYR A 50 -17.34 -10.96 -25.01
C TYR A 50 -16.42 -12.19 -25.18
N TRP A 51 -16.12 -12.57 -26.43
CA TRP A 51 -15.18 -13.66 -26.71
C TRP A 51 -13.74 -13.34 -26.32
N VAL A 52 -13.27 -12.11 -26.58
CA VAL A 52 -11.94 -11.65 -26.18
C VAL A 52 -11.84 -11.53 -24.66
N TRP A 53 -12.89 -11.08 -23.96
CA TRP A 53 -12.91 -11.01 -22.50
C TRP A 53 -12.86 -12.41 -21.88
N GLY A 54 -13.57 -13.40 -22.44
CA GLY A 54 -13.49 -14.80 -21.98
C GLY A 54 -12.14 -15.49 -22.26
N LEU A 55 -11.37 -15.00 -23.24
CA LEU A 55 -10.01 -15.46 -23.55
C LEU A 55 -8.92 -14.73 -22.73
N LEU A 56 -9.20 -13.49 -22.31
CA LEU A 56 -8.30 -12.66 -21.50
C LEU A 56 -8.59 -12.74 -19.99
N THR A 57 -9.63 -13.43 -19.55
CA THR A 57 -9.70 -13.88 -18.16
C THR A 57 -8.61 -14.94 -18.00
N PRO A 58 -7.51 -14.66 -17.28
CA PRO A 58 -6.59 -15.73 -16.91
C PRO A 58 -7.43 -16.79 -16.20
N LYS A 59 -7.28 -18.06 -16.58
CA LYS A 59 -7.63 -19.13 -15.67
C LYS A 59 -6.91 -18.78 -14.38
N VAL A 60 -7.66 -18.65 -13.29
CA VAL A 60 -7.09 -18.77 -11.96
C VAL A 60 -6.67 -20.24 -11.91
N ASP A 61 -5.53 -20.54 -12.52
CA ASP A 61 -4.76 -21.70 -12.15
C ASP A 61 -4.60 -21.53 -10.65
N ASP A 62 -5.11 -22.50 -9.90
CA ASP A 62 -4.96 -22.62 -8.47
C ASP A 62 -3.49 -22.33 -8.16
N VAL A 63 -3.22 -21.09 -7.74
CA VAL A 63 -1.89 -20.69 -7.31
C VAL A 63 -1.76 -21.49 -6.04
N THR A 64 -1.18 -22.67 -6.16
CA THR A 64 -0.57 -23.39 -5.07
C THR A 64 0.49 -22.46 -4.53
N VAL A 65 0.05 -21.54 -3.65
CA VAL A 65 0.92 -20.77 -2.79
C VAL A 65 1.78 -21.83 -2.13
N PRO A 66 3.10 -21.86 -2.38
CA PRO A 66 3.95 -22.81 -1.70
C PRO A 66 3.68 -22.59 -0.21
N VAL A 67 3.18 -23.63 0.45
CA VAL A 67 2.98 -23.64 1.89
C VAL A 67 4.37 -23.43 2.48
N SER A 68 4.69 -22.16 2.73
CA SER A 68 5.90 -21.75 3.41
C SER A 68 5.86 -22.42 4.78
N ALA A 69 7.00 -22.99 5.18
CA ALA A 69 7.14 -23.76 6.41
C ALA A 69 6.52 -23.02 7.61
N PRO A 70 6.01 -23.76 8.64
CA PRO A 70 5.41 -23.13 9.81
C PRO A 70 6.40 -22.11 10.38
N THR A 71 5.97 -20.85 10.37
CA THR A 71 6.73 -19.74 10.91
C THR A 71 7.03 -20.04 12.37
N SER A 72 8.30 -20.06 12.78
CA SER A 72 8.63 -20.18 14.20
C SER A 72 8.08 -18.99 14.97
N TYR A 73 7.20 -19.25 15.93
CA TYR A 73 6.60 -18.24 16.78
C TYR A 73 6.55 -18.69 18.24
N THR A 74 6.50 -17.73 19.15
CA THR A 74 6.32 -17.95 20.58
C THR A 74 5.08 -17.21 21.07
N ILE A 75 4.17 -17.91 21.75
CA ILE A 75 3.06 -17.25 22.44
C ILE A 75 3.61 -16.64 23.73
N THR A 76 3.53 -15.32 23.85
CA THR A 76 4.04 -14.57 25.01
C THR A 76 2.95 -14.29 26.03
N GLN A 77 1.68 -14.24 25.58
CA GLN A 77 0.51 -14.07 26.45
C GLN A 77 -0.71 -14.75 25.83
N ASP A 78 -1.55 -15.37 26.67
CA ASP A 78 -2.81 -16.00 26.25
C ASP A 78 -3.86 -15.83 27.36
N GLU A 79 -4.80 -14.92 27.13
CA GLU A 79 -5.87 -14.60 28.08
C GLU A 79 -7.24 -14.95 27.50
N SER A 80 -8.04 -15.67 28.27
CA SER A 80 -9.38 -16.10 27.88
C SER A 80 -10.42 -15.59 28.87
N ARG A 81 -11.46 -14.91 28.35
CA ARG A 81 -12.69 -14.53 29.06
C ARG A 81 -13.87 -15.21 28.37
N ALA A 82 -13.89 -16.54 28.43
CA ALA A 82 -14.92 -17.33 27.77
C ALA A 82 -16.32 -17.07 28.38
N PRO A 83 -17.38 -17.07 27.56
CA PRO A 83 -17.38 -17.33 26.11
C PRO A 83 -17.08 -16.09 25.26
N VAL A 84 -16.83 -14.92 25.84
CA VAL A 84 -16.84 -13.64 25.10
C VAL A 84 -15.62 -13.42 24.20
N LYS A 85 -14.42 -13.61 24.74
CA LYS A 85 -13.19 -13.29 23.99
C LYS A 85 -11.95 -14.04 24.46
N ARG A 86 -11.01 -14.22 23.54
CA ARG A 86 -9.61 -14.60 23.80
C ARG A 86 -8.66 -13.56 23.19
N THR A 87 -7.58 -13.24 23.88
CA THR A 87 -6.52 -12.35 23.45
C THR A 87 -5.20 -13.12 23.52
N VAL A 88 -4.49 -13.21 22.40
CA VAL A 88 -3.18 -13.87 22.32
C VAL A 88 -2.15 -12.87 21.83
N GLU A 89 -0.97 -12.87 22.45
CA GLU A 89 0.20 -12.14 21.96
C GLU A 89 1.27 -13.12 21.50
N VAL A 90 1.87 -12.81 20.36
CA VAL A 90 2.79 -13.71 19.65
C VAL A 90 4.04 -12.93 19.25
N GLU A 91 5.19 -13.52 19.52
CA GLU A 91 6.48 -13.08 18.98
C GLU A 91 6.85 -13.96 17.78
N LEU A 92 7.04 -13.34 16.61
CA LEU A 92 7.51 -13.99 15.40
C LEU A 92 9.03 -13.83 15.28
N VAL A 93 9.73 -14.87 14.88
CA VAL A 93 11.19 -14.80 14.63
C VAL A 93 11.52 -13.86 13.46
N SER A 94 10.61 -13.72 12.48
CA SER A 94 10.79 -12.84 11.32
C SER A 94 9.45 -12.39 10.75
N ARG A 95 9.47 -11.37 9.87
CA ARG A 95 8.27 -10.93 9.13
C ARG A 95 7.81 -12.03 8.18
N VAL A 96 6.50 -12.12 8.03
CA VAL A 96 5.84 -13.05 7.10
C VAL A 96 4.84 -12.33 6.22
N ASN A 97 4.39 -12.98 5.15
CA ASN A 97 3.30 -12.44 4.33
C ASN A 97 1.94 -12.69 5.01
N GLU A 98 0.88 -12.11 4.44
CA GLU A 98 -0.48 -12.23 4.98
C GLU A 98 -1.01 -13.67 5.00
N ALA A 99 -0.68 -14.47 3.98
CA ALA A 99 -1.12 -15.86 3.88
C ALA A 99 -0.52 -16.74 4.99
N ASP A 100 0.78 -16.60 5.23
CA ASP A 100 1.49 -17.30 6.30
C ASP A 100 0.99 -16.84 7.67
N LEU A 101 0.74 -15.54 7.84
CA LEU A 101 0.15 -15.01 9.07
C LEU A 101 -1.26 -15.55 9.32
N ALA A 102 -2.05 -15.76 8.26
CA ALA A 102 -3.37 -16.40 8.35
C ALA A 102 -3.27 -17.88 8.76
N LEU A 103 -2.25 -18.61 8.31
CA LEU A 103 -1.99 -19.98 8.75
C LEU A 103 -1.65 -20.03 10.25
N VAL A 104 -0.74 -19.15 10.71
CA VAL A 104 -0.40 -19.00 12.13
C VAL A 104 -1.65 -18.65 12.96
N ALA A 105 -2.48 -17.71 12.47
CA ALA A 105 -3.73 -17.34 13.14
C ALA A 105 -4.68 -18.54 13.31
N LYS A 106 -4.84 -19.37 12.28
CA LYS A 106 -5.68 -20.58 12.31
C LYS A 106 -5.15 -21.61 13.29
N GLU A 107 -3.84 -21.82 13.31
CA GLU A 107 -3.19 -22.73 14.24
C GLU A 107 -3.43 -22.31 15.70
N ILE A 108 -3.14 -21.04 16.02
CA ILE A 108 -3.34 -20.49 17.37
C ILE A 108 -4.82 -20.53 17.78
N PHE A 109 -5.74 -20.21 16.86
CA PHE A 109 -7.17 -20.28 17.11
C PHE A 109 -7.61 -21.71 17.47
N ALA A 110 -7.15 -22.72 16.72
CA ALA A 110 -7.46 -24.12 16.95
C ALA A 110 -6.89 -24.67 18.28
N GLN A 111 -5.80 -24.09 18.79
CA GLN A 111 -5.23 -24.44 20.10
C GLN A 111 -6.06 -23.90 21.29
N GLY A 112 -7.07 -23.06 21.04
CA GLY A 112 -7.90 -22.47 22.09
C GLY A 112 -8.70 -23.52 22.87
N LYS A 113 -8.42 -23.63 24.18
CA LYS A 113 -9.09 -24.62 25.05
C LYS A 113 -10.57 -24.32 25.28
N ASN A 114 -10.93 -23.03 25.33
CA ASN A 114 -12.30 -22.59 25.56
C ASN A 114 -12.90 -22.06 24.26
N LYS A 115 -14.16 -22.41 23.99
CA LYS A 115 -14.91 -21.78 22.90
C LYS A 115 -15.13 -20.30 23.24
N THR A 116 -14.74 -19.42 22.33
CA THR A 116 -14.96 -17.99 22.44
C THR A 116 -15.61 -17.45 21.19
N ASP A 117 -16.46 -16.43 21.34
CA ASP A 117 -17.13 -15.75 20.22
C ASP A 117 -16.11 -15.04 19.33
N ARG A 118 -15.04 -14.52 19.95
CA ARG A 118 -13.99 -13.74 19.27
C ARG A 118 -12.60 -14.09 19.77
N THR A 119 -11.64 -14.14 18.86
CA THR A 119 -10.22 -14.26 19.19
C THR A 119 -9.43 -13.14 18.53
N PHE A 120 -8.66 -12.40 19.33
CA PHE A 120 -7.71 -11.41 18.87
C PHE A 120 -6.30 -11.96 19.03
N ILE A 121 -5.46 -11.79 18.01
CA ILE A 121 -4.05 -12.17 18.06
C ILE A 121 -3.21 -10.95 17.64
N GLY A 122 -2.33 -10.52 18.52
CA GLY A 122 -1.34 -9.46 18.25
C GLY A 122 0.03 -10.07 17.96
N TYR A 123 0.65 -9.64 16.85
CA TYR A 123 1.95 -10.15 16.42
C TYR A 123 3.03 -9.07 16.56
N ARG A 124 4.14 -9.44 17.20
CA ARG A 124 5.41 -8.70 17.18
C ARG A 124 6.45 -9.49 16.42
N VAL A 125 7.48 -8.80 15.95
CA VAL A 125 8.62 -9.42 15.28
C VAL A 125 9.85 -9.14 16.13
N ASP A 126 10.64 -10.19 16.36
CA ASP A 126 11.78 -10.17 17.27
C ASP A 126 12.72 -8.97 17.02
N GLY A 127 13.30 -8.45 18.10
CA GLY A 127 14.18 -7.28 18.07
C GLY A 127 13.48 -5.91 17.94
N LYS A 128 12.15 -5.84 18.02
CA LYS A 128 11.40 -4.57 18.06
C LYS A 128 11.00 -4.17 19.48
N THR A 129 10.92 -2.87 19.73
CA THR A 129 10.49 -2.28 21.02
C THR A 129 9.07 -2.71 21.39
N LYS A 130 8.77 -2.80 22.69
CA LYS A 130 7.47 -3.18 23.31
C LYS A 130 6.31 -2.19 23.05
N GLY A 131 6.25 -1.61 21.86
CA GLY A 131 5.19 -0.70 21.42
C GLY A 131 4.00 -1.45 20.82
N THR A 132 3.52 -0.92 19.69
CA THR A 132 2.38 -1.44 18.93
C THR A 132 2.69 -2.79 18.27
N TYR A 133 1.65 -3.59 18.02
CA TYR A 133 1.79 -4.82 17.23
C TYR A 133 2.13 -4.48 15.77
N TRP A 134 3.06 -5.23 15.20
CA TRP A 134 3.41 -5.14 13.77
C TRP A 134 2.23 -5.58 12.89
N ALA A 135 1.52 -6.63 13.31
CA ALA A 135 0.31 -7.11 12.66
C ALA A 135 -0.71 -7.60 13.68
N THR A 136 -1.96 -7.72 13.25
CA THR A 136 -3.04 -8.29 14.07
C THR A 136 -3.90 -9.23 13.25
N SER A 137 -4.47 -10.24 13.90
CA SER A 137 -5.57 -11.01 13.34
C SER A 137 -6.77 -11.05 14.28
N HIS A 138 -7.95 -11.09 13.68
CA HIS A 138 -9.23 -11.06 14.36
C HIS A 138 -10.12 -12.16 13.82
N TYR A 139 -10.69 -12.97 14.71
CA TYR A 139 -11.81 -13.85 14.41
C TYR A 139 -13.09 -13.22 14.96
N ASP A 140 -13.93 -12.68 14.07
CA ASP A 140 -15.22 -12.05 14.43
C ASP A 140 -16.18 -11.95 13.23
N PRO A 141 -16.91 -13.03 12.84
CA PRO A 141 -16.61 -14.45 13.07
C PRO A 141 -15.53 -14.98 12.10
N ASP A 142 -15.35 -14.31 10.97
CA ASP A 142 -14.37 -14.67 9.95
C ASP A 142 -12.98 -14.16 10.34
N LEU A 143 -11.95 -14.84 9.84
CA LEU A 143 -10.56 -14.41 10.01
C LEU A 143 -10.29 -13.15 9.17
N LYS A 144 -9.85 -12.09 9.84
CA LYS A 144 -9.26 -10.90 9.20
C LYS A 144 -7.84 -10.71 9.69
N VAL A 145 -6.90 -10.61 8.75
CA VAL A 145 -5.49 -10.27 9.01
C VAL A 145 -5.24 -8.83 8.60
N VAL A 146 -4.44 -8.10 9.39
CA VAL A 146 -4.03 -6.72 9.10
C VAL A 146 -2.57 -6.55 9.47
N ILE A 147 -1.74 -6.25 8.48
CA ILE A 147 -0.34 -5.82 8.69
C ILE A 147 -0.34 -4.30 8.80
N ARG A 148 0.26 -3.75 9.86
CA ARG A 148 0.29 -2.30 10.15
C ARG A 148 1.65 -1.67 9.88
N GLY A 149 2.74 -2.42 10.07
CA GLY A 149 4.08 -2.01 9.68
C GLY A 149 4.42 -2.40 8.25
N LEU A 150 5.71 -2.39 7.91
CA LEU A 150 6.24 -2.85 6.64
C LEU A 150 5.84 -4.31 6.39
N THR A 151 5.30 -4.57 5.20
CA THR A 151 5.11 -5.94 4.72
C THR A 151 6.48 -6.61 4.54
N LEU A 152 6.51 -7.96 4.45
CA LEU A 152 7.75 -8.68 4.16
C LEU A 152 8.39 -8.18 2.85
N ALA A 153 7.59 -7.99 1.80
CA ALA A 153 8.06 -7.53 0.50
C ALA A 153 8.62 -6.09 0.55
N ASP A 154 7.92 -5.18 1.24
CA ASP A 154 8.39 -3.80 1.39
C ASP A 154 9.68 -3.73 2.21
N PHE A 155 9.74 -4.48 3.31
CA PHE A 155 10.93 -4.57 4.15
C PHE A 155 12.13 -5.11 3.35
N GLN A 156 11.93 -6.17 2.55
CA GLN A 156 12.98 -6.71 1.66
C GLN A 156 13.40 -5.70 0.59
N THR A 157 12.45 -4.95 0.03
CA THR A 157 12.73 -3.88 -0.94
C THR A 157 13.65 -2.82 -0.34
N LEU A 158 13.35 -2.36 0.88
CA LEU A 158 14.18 -1.38 1.59
C LEU A 158 15.53 -1.96 2.03
N GLN A 159 15.57 -3.23 2.43
CA GLN A 159 16.83 -3.91 2.76
C GLN A 159 17.78 -4.05 1.58
N ALA A 160 17.23 -4.28 0.38
CA ALA A 160 17.99 -4.43 -0.85
C ALA A 160 18.44 -3.09 -1.46
N PHE A 161 18.09 -1.95 -0.85
CA PHE A 161 18.47 -0.65 -1.36
C PHE A 161 19.99 -0.46 -1.29
N ASP A 162 20.60 -0.15 -2.44
CA ASP A 162 22.04 0.07 -2.58
C ASP A 162 22.42 1.48 -2.11
N VAL A 163 22.55 1.63 -0.79
CA VAL A 163 22.87 2.93 -0.15
C VAL A 163 24.24 3.42 -0.59
N ALA A 164 25.26 2.55 -0.65
CA ALA A 164 26.62 2.95 -0.99
C ALA A 164 26.71 3.58 -2.39
N LYS A 165 25.95 3.04 -3.35
CA LYS A 165 25.87 3.60 -4.71
C LYS A 165 25.06 4.89 -4.78
N ALA A 166 23.93 4.96 -4.08
CA ALA A 166 23.04 6.12 -4.13
C ALA A 166 23.56 7.30 -3.29
N TYR A 167 24.31 7.03 -2.21
CA TYR A 167 24.79 8.00 -1.24
C TYR A 167 26.27 7.75 -0.88
N PRO A 168 27.22 8.17 -1.74
CA PRO A 168 28.66 7.95 -1.51
C PRO A 168 29.22 8.57 -0.22
N GLN A 169 28.52 9.56 0.35
CA GLN A 169 28.86 10.21 1.63
C GLN A 169 27.79 9.96 2.70
N ALA A 170 27.17 8.77 2.68
CA ALA A 170 26.27 8.35 3.75
C ALA A 170 27.03 8.22 5.08
N THR A 171 26.47 8.81 6.13
CA THR A 171 26.87 8.58 7.52
C THR A 171 26.28 7.27 8.05
N GLY A 172 25.07 6.94 7.60
CA GLY A 172 24.40 5.70 8.00
C GLY A 172 23.01 5.59 7.37
N ALA A 173 22.44 4.39 7.46
CA ALA A 173 21.10 4.11 6.99
C ALA A 173 20.39 3.13 7.92
N TRP A 174 19.08 3.31 8.14
CA TRP A 174 18.29 2.55 9.11
C TRP A 174 16.85 2.36 8.61
N ILE A 175 16.26 1.19 8.83
CA ILE A 175 14.85 0.96 8.50
C ILE A 175 13.98 1.31 9.71
N ARG A 176 13.10 2.30 9.53
CA ARG A 176 12.04 2.63 10.48
C ARG A 176 10.77 1.87 10.15
N ASP A 177 10.11 1.38 11.20
CA ASP A 177 8.94 0.51 11.10
C ASP A 177 7.97 0.76 12.27
N ASP A 178 7.85 2.02 12.67
CA ASP A 178 6.96 2.53 13.71
C ASP A 178 5.92 3.48 13.08
N GLY A 179 5.08 2.93 12.18
CA GLY A 179 4.07 3.69 11.42
C GLY A 179 4.22 3.45 9.92
N PHE A 180 4.35 4.53 9.14
CA PHE A 180 4.74 4.43 7.73
C PHE A 180 6.21 4.05 7.66
N GLY A 181 6.52 2.81 7.33
CA GLY A 181 7.91 2.37 7.29
C GLY A 181 8.68 2.92 6.08
N TYR A 182 9.94 3.26 6.30
CA TYR A 182 10.84 3.81 5.30
C TYR A 182 12.30 3.51 5.66
N LEU A 183 13.17 3.61 4.66
CA LEU A 183 14.61 3.65 4.86
C LEU A 183 15.02 5.10 5.13
N MET A 184 15.59 5.34 6.31
CA MET A 184 16.21 6.61 6.68
C MET A 184 17.68 6.57 6.26
N VAL A 185 18.14 7.56 5.51
CA VAL A 185 19.56 7.71 5.15
C VAL A 185 20.05 9.09 5.59
N VAL A 186 21.07 9.10 6.45
CA VAL A 186 21.79 10.34 6.81
C VAL A 186 23.00 10.45 5.90
N TYR A 187 23.17 11.59 5.24
CA TYR A 187 24.31 11.81 4.35
C TYR A 187 24.78 13.26 4.36
N GLU A 188 26.04 13.45 3.97
CA GLU A 188 26.64 14.76 3.76
C GLU A 188 26.65 15.12 2.27
N CYS A 189 26.36 16.38 1.96
CA CYS A 189 26.48 16.93 0.61
C CYS A 189 26.89 18.40 0.69
N ASN A 190 28.03 18.77 0.07
CA ASN A 190 28.56 20.13 0.07
C ASN A 190 28.72 20.75 1.48
N GLY A 191 29.19 19.96 2.45
CA GLY A 191 29.40 20.41 3.83
C GLY A 191 28.12 20.58 4.65
N LYS A 192 26.97 20.10 4.15
CA LYS A 192 25.67 20.13 4.84
C LYS A 192 25.13 18.72 5.01
N PHE A 193 24.44 18.47 6.11
CA PHE A 193 23.82 17.19 6.40
C PHE A 193 22.35 17.17 6.00
N PHE A 194 21.92 16.02 5.51
CA PHE A 194 20.55 15.75 5.09
C PHE A 194 20.10 14.40 5.61
N ILE A 195 18.79 14.26 5.78
CA ILE A 195 18.11 13.01 6.05
C ILE A 195 17.12 12.77 4.92
N ASP A 196 17.28 11.65 4.22
CA ASP A 196 16.30 11.15 3.27
C ASP A 196 15.45 10.06 3.92
N SER A 197 14.13 10.17 3.76
CA SER A 197 13.16 9.12 4.05
C SER A 197 12.70 8.51 2.74
N ILE A 198 13.12 7.28 2.45
CA ILE A 198 12.86 6.57 1.20
C ILE A 198 11.80 5.48 1.45
N PHE A 199 10.67 5.58 0.76
CA PHE A 199 9.55 4.66 0.90
C PHE A 199 9.71 3.45 -0.05
N PRO A 200 9.02 2.32 0.20
CA PRO A 200 9.12 1.12 -0.63
C PRO A 200 8.76 1.35 -2.11
N ASN A 201 7.89 2.32 -2.40
CA ASN A 201 7.53 2.72 -3.76
C ASN A 201 8.61 3.57 -4.46
N GLY A 202 9.73 3.88 -3.79
CA GLY A 202 10.82 4.71 -4.28
C GLY A 202 10.61 6.21 -4.12
N GLU A 203 9.44 6.65 -3.61
CA GLU A 203 9.23 8.05 -3.24
C GLU A 203 10.15 8.44 -2.08
N LYS A 204 10.46 9.74 -2.01
CA LYS A 204 11.45 10.25 -1.09
C LYS A 204 11.11 11.63 -0.55
N ASN A 205 11.30 11.81 0.75
CA ASN A 205 11.33 13.12 1.40
C ASN A 205 12.76 13.44 1.85
N THR A 206 13.19 14.69 1.66
CA THR A 206 14.54 15.15 2.03
C THR A 206 14.46 16.31 3.01
N ASN A 207 15.09 16.17 4.18
CA ASN A 207 15.16 17.20 5.20
C ASN A 207 16.61 17.62 5.44
N ALA A 208 16.89 18.93 5.43
CA ALA A 208 18.17 19.46 5.86
C ALA A 208 18.25 19.47 7.39
N VAL A 209 19.41 19.09 7.94
CA VAL A 209 19.62 19.02 9.39
C VAL A 209 20.90 19.73 9.82
N VAL A 210 20.90 20.21 11.06
CA VAL A 210 22.10 20.73 11.71
C VAL A 210 22.80 19.59 12.43
N SER A 211 24.09 19.43 12.15
CA SER A 211 24.91 18.41 12.77
C SER A 211 25.83 18.99 13.84
N LYS A 212 26.03 18.25 14.94
CA LYS A 212 27.05 18.55 15.96
C LYS A 212 27.78 17.27 16.33
N ARG A 213 29.11 17.25 16.11
CA ARG A 213 29.99 16.19 16.62
C ARG A 213 29.97 16.17 18.15
N MET A 214 29.85 14.99 18.72
CA MET A 214 29.89 14.77 20.16
C MET A 214 31.29 14.34 20.62
N PRO A 215 31.65 14.51 21.91
CA PRO A 215 32.97 14.16 22.43
C PRO A 215 33.32 12.67 22.33
N ASP A 216 32.32 11.80 22.30
CA ASP A 216 32.45 10.34 22.14
C ASP A 216 32.57 9.90 20.67
N GLY A 217 32.62 10.84 19.72
CA GLY A 217 32.70 10.56 18.29
C GLY A 217 31.33 10.49 17.60
N GLY A 218 30.23 10.44 18.35
CA GLY A 218 28.89 10.41 17.81
C GLY A 218 28.51 11.68 17.04
N LEU A 219 27.41 11.60 16.29
CA LEU A 219 26.86 12.70 15.51
C LEU A 219 25.44 13.01 15.96
N ARG A 220 25.24 14.18 16.57
CA ARG A 220 23.90 14.68 16.87
C ARG A 220 23.34 15.41 15.64
N LEU A 221 22.09 15.12 15.28
CA LEU A 221 21.37 15.72 14.17
C LEU A 221 20.06 16.30 14.69
N SER A 222 19.76 17.56 14.39
CA SER A 222 18.49 18.19 14.73
C SER A 222 17.95 19.01 13.57
N GLU A 223 16.65 19.28 13.60
CA GLU A 223 16.07 20.28 12.70
C GLU A 223 16.69 21.66 12.96
N PRO A 224 16.78 22.54 11.95
CA PRO A 224 17.42 23.84 12.11
C PRO A 224 16.76 24.75 13.15
N ASP A 225 15.43 24.69 13.28
CA ASP A 225 14.66 25.42 14.27
C ASP A 225 14.47 24.63 15.57
N ASN A 226 14.63 23.29 15.52
CA ASN A 226 14.49 22.35 16.63
C ASN A 226 13.21 22.61 17.44
N SER A 227 12.12 22.93 16.75
CA SER A 227 10.89 23.48 17.34
C SER A 227 10.22 22.53 18.34
N PHE A 228 10.45 21.22 18.21
CA PHE A 228 9.88 20.18 19.07
C PHE A 228 10.88 19.58 20.06
N GLY A 229 12.13 20.06 20.07
CA GLY A 229 13.19 19.53 20.94
C GLY A 229 13.66 18.11 20.61
N GLU A 230 13.15 17.51 19.53
CA GLU A 230 13.53 16.18 19.08
C GLU A 230 14.83 16.20 18.26
N PHE A 231 15.66 15.19 18.47
CA PHE A 231 16.92 15.06 17.74
C PHE A 231 17.31 13.60 17.59
N TYR A 232 18.20 13.34 16.64
CA TYR A 232 18.82 12.05 16.46
C TYR A 232 20.27 12.08 16.95
N VAL A 233 20.74 10.93 17.42
CA VAL A 233 22.15 10.68 17.71
C VAL A 233 22.57 9.42 16.96
N VAL A 234 23.57 9.56 16.09
CA VAL A 234 24.30 8.42 15.53
C VAL A 234 25.47 8.13 16.46
N ASP A 235 25.49 6.94 17.07
CA ASP A 235 26.57 6.52 17.95
C ASP A 235 27.82 6.07 17.18
N ALA A 236 28.89 5.75 17.90
CA ALA A 236 30.17 5.37 17.28
C ALA A 236 30.10 4.03 16.55
N GLU A 237 29.16 3.17 16.93
CA GLU A 237 28.88 1.88 16.31
C GLU A 237 27.94 1.98 15.10
N GLY A 238 27.46 3.19 14.77
CA GLY A 238 26.54 3.45 13.65
C GLY A 238 25.07 3.17 13.99
N GLY A 239 24.75 2.88 15.25
CA GLY A 239 23.39 2.85 15.76
C GLY A 239 22.76 4.24 15.74
N LEU A 240 21.44 4.28 15.54
CA LEU A 240 20.66 5.53 15.59
C LEU A 240 19.78 5.53 16.83
N GLN A 241 19.78 6.64 17.55
CA GLN A 241 18.86 6.90 18.65
C GLN A 241 18.00 8.12 18.34
N GLY A 242 16.68 8.01 18.55
CA GLY A 242 15.75 9.12 18.56
C GLY A 242 15.53 9.61 19.99
N TRP A 243 15.72 10.90 20.22
CA TRP A 243 15.63 11.55 21.52
C TRP A 243 14.56 12.63 21.53
N SER A 244 13.85 12.73 22.65
CA SER A 244 12.93 13.81 22.99
C SER A 244 13.23 14.33 24.40
N GLU A 245 12.42 15.28 24.89
CA GLU A 245 12.45 15.69 26.31
C GLU A 245 12.22 14.52 27.28
N ASN A 246 11.53 13.47 26.83
CA ASN A 246 11.23 12.28 27.64
C ASN A 246 12.35 11.20 27.55
N GLY A 247 13.47 11.52 26.92
CA GLY A 247 14.61 10.60 26.72
C GLY A 247 14.57 9.87 25.38
N VAL A 248 15.27 8.74 25.31
CA VAL A 248 15.33 7.88 24.12
C VAL A 248 13.97 7.25 23.89
N TYR A 249 13.35 7.55 22.75
CA TYR A 249 12.09 6.95 22.33
C TYR A 249 12.27 5.88 21.26
N MET A 250 13.45 5.82 20.61
CA MET A 250 13.73 4.88 19.54
C MET A 250 15.22 4.54 19.49
N THR A 251 15.54 3.28 19.20
CA THR A 251 16.88 2.83 18.84
C THR A 251 16.80 1.95 17.60
N LEU A 252 17.66 2.17 16.62
CA LEU A 252 17.75 1.38 15.38
C LEU A 252 19.18 0.90 15.15
N GLN A 253 19.29 -0.33 14.66
CA GLN A 253 20.56 -0.89 14.20
C GLN A 253 20.84 -0.44 12.76
N PRO A 254 22.10 -0.16 12.40
CA PRO A 254 22.47 0.21 11.05
C PRO A 254 22.05 -0.89 10.06
N LEU A 255 21.64 -0.47 8.87
CA LEU A 255 21.34 -1.40 7.79
C LEU A 255 22.61 -2.17 7.43
N GLN A 256 22.52 -3.50 7.37
CA GLN A 256 23.68 -4.38 7.16
C GLN A 256 24.46 -4.08 5.88
N SER A 257 23.83 -3.51 4.84
CA SER A 257 24.51 -3.11 3.59
C SER A 257 25.48 -1.92 3.75
N MET A 258 25.55 -1.31 4.93
CA MET A 258 26.48 -0.25 5.29
C MET A 258 27.73 -0.73 6.05
N LEU A 259 27.81 -2.02 6.39
CA LEU A 259 28.96 -2.67 7.05
C LEU A 259 29.89 -3.29 6.01
#